data_AF-A0A2M7B3Q8-F1
#
_entry.id   AF-A0A2M7B3Q8-F1
#
_cell.length_a   1.000
_cell.length_b   1.000
_cell.length_c   1.000
_cell.angle_alpha   90.00
_cell.angle_beta   90.00
_cell.angle_gamma   90.00
#
_symmetry.space_group_name_H-M   'P 1'
#
loop_
_entity.id
_entity.type
_entity.pdbx_description
1 polymer ?
#
loop_
_entity_poly.entity_id
_entity_poly.type
_entity_poly.pdbx_seq_one_letter_code
_entity_poly.pdbx_strand_id
1 'polypeptide(L)'
;MAKKSRRYRLGYVRADHLERAILPRTSLDYGRPHLLEIPSLETKFESYNQYASDLVMTRQRPSRMTIGEYSTDDLMWLLGYWVGDGDIDLIPAKTADVVRFARVGFSTPREDRARERLMGVMTNVIDVEPTERADGYHLSWNSKELAEFFKLNGFGGKAATKRVPLWVWSIPESQRLAFIAGYLDADGFANEYGFHIRSANRSLLEDIASLLVTLGITARLHTEFSEPRKVKILGVECVAHGAYRLSFRLDERFLPHLSSATNEKIRRQKPRQNQMRRTVGRSTLTLGEDVEIVKVEVSEPTE
;
A
#
# COMPACT_ATOMS: atom_id res chain seq x y z
N MET A 1 5.69 56.66 -3.92
CA MET A 1 6.45 56.22 -2.73
C MET A 1 7.24 54.97 -3.09
N ALA A 2 8.57 55.07 -3.15
CA ALA A 2 9.45 53.95 -3.49
C ALA A 2 9.40 52.87 -2.40
N LYS A 3 9.02 51.65 -2.79
CA LYS A 3 9.02 50.45 -1.94
C LYS A 3 10.47 50.22 -1.49
N LYS A 4 10.78 50.38 -0.18
CA LYS A 4 12.10 50.06 0.39
C LYS A 4 12.48 48.63 -0.02
N SER A 5 13.46 48.48 -0.92
CA SER A 5 14.12 47.20 -1.16
C SER A 5 14.94 46.87 0.09
N ARG A 6 14.35 46.09 0.99
CA ARG A 6 15.12 45.53 2.12
C ARG A 6 16.21 44.67 1.51
N ARG A 7 17.47 45.09 1.67
CA ARG A 7 18.65 44.28 1.34
C ARG A 7 18.65 43.06 2.28
N TYR A 8 18.18 41.92 1.78
CA TYR A 8 18.33 40.66 2.48
C TYR A 8 19.80 40.23 2.33
N ARG A 9 20.50 40.08 3.45
CA ARG A 9 21.85 39.51 3.46
C ARG A 9 21.70 38.02 3.71
N LEU A 10 22.09 37.19 2.75
CA LEU A 10 22.24 35.75 2.99
C LEU A 10 23.37 35.59 4.02
N GLY A 11 23.00 35.13 5.21
CA GLY A 11 23.94 34.79 6.28
C GLY A 11 24.13 33.29 6.32
N TYR A 12 25.36 32.85 6.60
CA TYR A 12 25.63 31.44 6.87
C TYR A 12 25.18 31.12 8.30
N VAL A 13 24.30 30.13 8.43
CA VAL A 13 23.94 29.53 9.71
C VAL A 13 24.59 28.16 9.73
N ARG A 14 25.39 27.85 10.76
CA ARG A 14 25.93 26.50 10.91
C ARG A 14 24.77 25.52 11.10
N ALA A 15 24.90 24.32 10.56
CA ALA A 15 23.82 23.32 10.56
C ALA A 15 23.32 22.96 11.98
N ASP A 16 24.21 22.99 12.99
CA ASP A 16 23.89 22.75 14.41
C ASP A 16 23.04 23.84 15.07
N HIS A 17 22.93 25.02 14.44
CA HIS A 17 22.08 26.11 14.90
C HIS A 17 20.84 26.31 14.00
N LEU A 18 20.50 25.33 13.17
CA LEU A 18 19.38 25.42 12.24
C LEU A 18 18.04 25.25 12.97
N GLU A 19 17.29 26.35 13.13
CA GLU A 19 15.95 26.28 13.72
C GLU A 19 14.84 26.00 12.70
N ARG A 20 15.07 26.38 11.43
CA ARG A 20 14.09 26.26 10.34
C ARG A 20 14.80 25.97 9.01
N ALA A 21 14.17 25.14 8.20
CA ALA A 21 14.62 24.84 6.84
C ALA A 21 13.49 25.11 5.83
N ILE A 22 13.88 25.51 4.63
CA ILE A 22 13.00 25.49 3.46
C ILE A 22 13.17 24.10 2.82
N LEU A 23 12.12 23.30 2.84
CA LEU A 23 12.14 21.95 2.29
C LEU A 23 11.20 21.85 1.08
N PRO A 24 11.58 21.12 0.02
CA PRO A 24 10.67 20.79 -1.06
C PRO A 24 9.55 19.87 -0.53
N ARG A 25 8.32 20.10 -0.98
CA ARG A 25 7.14 19.32 -0.60
C ARG A 25 6.98 18.04 -1.41
N THR A 26 7.52 18.05 -2.63
CA THR A 26 7.56 16.92 -3.54
C THR A 26 9.01 16.59 -3.85
N SER A 27 9.28 15.32 -4.10
CA SER A 27 10.56 14.88 -4.64
C SER A 27 10.44 14.78 -6.15
N LEU A 28 11.57 14.84 -6.86
CA LEU A 28 11.57 14.45 -8.27
C LEU A 28 11.28 12.95 -8.36
N ASP A 29 10.37 12.56 -9.24
CA ASP A 29 10.04 11.15 -9.45
C ASP A 29 11.17 10.48 -10.25
N TYR A 30 12.02 9.74 -9.54
CA TYR A 30 13.08 8.93 -10.12
C TYR A 30 12.67 7.46 -10.29
N GLY A 31 11.42 7.12 -9.97
CA GLY A 31 10.95 5.74 -10.00
C GLY A 31 10.84 5.18 -11.42
N ARG A 32 10.98 3.87 -11.56
CA ARG A 32 10.75 3.15 -12.81
C ARG A 32 9.80 1.98 -12.56
N PRO A 33 8.86 1.68 -13.48
CA PRO A 33 8.02 0.50 -13.36
C PRO A 33 8.88 -0.74 -13.11
N HIS A 34 8.47 -1.56 -12.14
CA HIS A 34 9.19 -2.77 -11.76
C HIS A 34 8.92 -3.88 -12.78
N LEU A 35 9.98 -4.60 -13.18
CA LEU A 35 9.85 -5.81 -13.98
C LEU A 35 9.32 -6.93 -13.07
N LEU A 36 8.11 -7.39 -13.35
CA LEU A 36 7.39 -8.35 -12.52
C LEU A 36 7.92 -9.77 -12.73
N GLU A 37 7.93 -10.56 -11.66
CA GLU A 37 8.21 -11.99 -11.74
C GLU A 37 6.95 -12.74 -12.19
N ILE A 38 6.98 -13.29 -13.40
CA ILE A 38 5.87 -14.05 -13.98
C ILE A 38 6.07 -15.55 -13.67
N PRO A 39 5.08 -16.24 -13.08
CA PRO A 39 5.20 -17.64 -12.73
C PRO A 39 5.30 -18.55 -13.95
N SER A 40 6.12 -19.60 -13.86
CA SER A 40 6.19 -20.62 -14.91
C SER A 40 4.85 -21.33 -15.10
N LEU A 41 4.45 -21.48 -16.36
CA LEU A 41 3.27 -22.25 -16.77
C LEU A 41 3.54 -23.77 -16.84
N GLU A 42 4.80 -24.16 -16.71
CA GLU A 42 5.23 -25.54 -16.72
C GLU A 42 5.37 -26.06 -15.29
N THR A 43 4.72 -27.18 -14.99
CA THR A 43 4.90 -27.92 -13.75
C THR A 43 5.49 -29.29 -14.07
N LYS A 44 6.69 -29.57 -13.55
CA LYS A 44 7.32 -30.90 -13.61
C LYS A 44 7.02 -31.64 -12.32
N PHE A 45 6.70 -32.92 -12.42
CA PHE A 45 6.39 -33.73 -11.25
C PHE A 45 6.68 -35.20 -11.49
N GLU A 46 7.04 -35.90 -10.42
CA GLU A 46 7.28 -37.33 -10.44
C GLU A 46 5.95 -38.10 -10.47
N SER A 47 5.90 -39.11 -11.32
CA SER A 47 4.78 -40.02 -11.50
C SER A 47 5.29 -41.45 -11.62
N TYR A 48 4.40 -42.39 -11.38
CA TYR A 48 4.67 -43.82 -11.49
C TYR A 48 3.81 -44.38 -12.63
N ASN A 49 4.39 -45.25 -13.46
CA ASN A 49 3.61 -46.03 -14.41
C ASN A 49 4.03 -47.51 -14.35
N GLN A 50 3.32 -48.37 -15.10
CA GLN A 50 3.57 -49.80 -15.10
C GLN A 50 4.93 -50.22 -15.73
N TYR A 51 5.71 -49.27 -16.25
CA TYR A 51 6.97 -49.51 -16.97
C TYR A 51 8.18 -48.82 -16.34
N ALA A 52 8.01 -47.88 -15.41
CA ALA A 52 9.07 -47.16 -14.74
C ALA A 52 8.63 -46.62 -13.37
N SER A 53 9.51 -46.76 -12.37
CA SER A 53 9.36 -46.18 -11.03
C SER A 53 9.58 -44.68 -11.00
N ASP A 54 10.34 -44.13 -11.95
CA ASP A 54 10.80 -42.74 -11.92
C ASP A 54 10.46 -42.04 -13.25
N LEU A 55 9.18 -41.70 -13.44
CA LEU A 55 8.74 -40.94 -14.61
C LEU A 55 8.55 -39.48 -14.25
N VAL A 56 9.40 -38.60 -14.78
CA VAL A 56 9.18 -37.15 -14.69
C VAL A 56 8.20 -36.74 -15.78
N MET A 57 7.00 -36.32 -15.37
CA MET A 57 5.98 -35.79 -16.26
C MET A 57 6.01 -34.27 -16.25
N THR A 58 5.74 -33.68 -17.41
CA THR A 58 5.60 -32.24 -17.58
C THR A 58 4.16 -31.89 -17.92
N ARG A 59 3.56 -30.98 -17.16
CA ARG A 59 2.25 -30.39 -17.47
C ARG A 59 2.43 -28.91 -17.78
N GLN A 60 2.04 -28.52 -18.98
CA GLN A 60 1.88 -27.11 -19.35
C GLN A 60 0.43 -26.66 -19.11
N ARG A 61 0.25 -25.46 -18.59
CA ARG A 61 -1.06 -24.81 -18.41
C ARG A 61 -1.15 -23.60 -19.34
N PRO A 62 -2.31 -23.29 -19.93
CA PRO A 62 -2.49 -21.99 -20.58
C PRO A 62 -2.46 -20.89 -19.50
N SER A 63 -1.84 -19.75 -19.82
CA SER A 63 -1.97 -18.56 -18.99
C SER A 63 -3.39 -18.06 -19.06
N ARG A 64 -3.90 -17.59 -17.92
CA ARG A 64 -5.17 -16.83 -17.85
C ARG A 64 -4.94 -15.39 -17.40
N MET A 65 -3.71 -15.03 -17.06
CA MET A 65 -3.37 -13.68 -16.67
C MET A 65 -3.14 -12.81 -17.90
N THR A 66 -3.61 -11.58 -17.84
CA THR A 66 -3.52 -10.59 -18.94
C THR A 66 -2.58 -9.44 -18.58
N ILE A 67 -1.74 -9.62 -17.56
CA ILE A 67 -0.79 -8.61 -17.09
C ILE A 67 0.38 -8.45 -18.06
N GLY A 68 0.91 -7.23 -18.13
CA GLY A 68 2.18 -6.96 -18.81
C GLY A 68 3.39 -7.37 -17.95
N GLU A 69 4.59 -7.11 -18.48
CA GLU A 69 5.86 -7.39 -17.79
C GLU A 69 6.18 -6.38 -16.68
N TYR A 70 5.55 -5.20 -16.70
CA TYR A 70 5.87 -4.10 -15.78
C TYR A 70 4.71 -3.75 -14.86
N SER A 71 5.04 -3.26 -13.68
CA SER A 71 4.04 -2.74 -12.73
C SER A 71 3.29 -1.53 -13.30
N THR A 72 1.99 -1.44 -13.00
CA THR A 72 1.08 -0.36 -13.40
C THR A 72 0.34 0.19 -12.18
N ASP A 73 -0.23 1.38 -12.28
CA ASP A 73 -0.97 2.00 -11.16
C ASP A 73 -2.13 1.10 -10.68
N ASP A 74 -2.90 0.50 -11.59
CA ASP A 74 -4.02 -0.37 -11.23
C ASP A 74 -3.56 -1.67 -10.57
N LEU A 75 -2.47 -2.28 -11.06
CA LEU A 75 -1.87 -3.45 -10.42
C LEU A 75 -1.36 -3.09 -9.02
N MET A 76 -0.71 -1.94 -8.86
CA MET A 76 -0.21 -1.51 -7.56
C MET A 76 -1.34 -1.22 -6.59
N TRP A 77 -2.44 -0.62 -7.05
CA TRP A 77 -3.66 -0.49 -6.23
C TRP A 77 -4.19 -1.86 -5.79
N LEU A 78 -4.26 -2.85 -6.67
CA LEU A 78 -4.71 -4.20 -6.33
C LEU A 78 -3.81 -4.85 -5.27
N LEU A 79 -2.50 -4.75 -5.44
CA LEU A 79 -1.52 -5.30 -4.50
C LEU A 79 -1.62 -4.62 -3.12
N GLY A 80 -1.86 -3.30 -3.10
CA GLY A 80 -2.11 -2.55 -1.87
C GLY A 80 -3.42 -2.95 -1.19
N TYR A 81 -4.49 -3.12 -1.98
CA TYR A 81 -5.77 -3.59 -1.48
C TYR A 81 -5.67 -5.00 -0.88
N TRP A 82 -4.93 -5.89 -1.55
CA TRP A 82 -4.63 -7.24 -1.04
C TRP A 82 -3.87 -7.22 0.29
N VAL A 83 -2.98 -6.25 0.50
CA VAL A 83 -2.23 -6.14 1.77
C VAL A 83 -3.17 -5.96 2.97
N GLY A 84 -4.28 -5.24 2.82
CA GLY A 84 -5.34 -5.17 3.83
C GLY A 84 -6.21 -6.42 3.82
N ASP A 85 -7.14 -6.49 2.88
CA ASP A 85 -8.26 -7.44 2.89
C ASP A 85 -7.97 -8.78 2.20
N GLY A 86 -6.77 -8.96 1.64
CA GLY A 86 -6.42 -10.11 0.84
C GLY A 86 -5.94 -11.33 1.62
N ASP A 87 -6.15 -12.52 1.04
CA ASP A 87 -5.61 -13.79 1.50
C ASP A 87 -5.15 -14.65 0.33
N ILE A 88 -4.27 -15.62 0.60
CA ILE A 88 -3.82 -16.61 -0.38
C ILE A 88 -3.89 -17.98 0.26
N ASP A 89 -4.68 -18.87 -0.33
CA ASP A 89 -4.72 -20.29 -0.01
C ASP A 89 -3.88 -21.04 -1.05
N LEU A 90 -2.86 -21.77 -0.61
CA LEU A 90 -2.06 -22.64 -1.46
C LEU A 90 -1.92 -24.00 -0.79
N ILE A 91 -2.58 -25.00 -1.37
CA ILE A 91 -2.63 -26.37 -0.84
C ILE A 91 -1.73 -27.25 -1.70
N PRO A 92 -0.62 -27.80 -1.15
CA PRO A 92 0.22 -28.73 -1.88
C PRO A 92 -0.52 -30.04 -2.16
N ALA A 93 -0.14 -30.72 -3.24
CA ALA A 93 -0.58 -32.06 -3.56
C ALA A 93 0.27 -33.10 -2.82
N LYS A 94 -0.10 -34.38 -2.96
CA LYS A 94 0.70 -35.50 -2.42
C LYS A 94 2.04 -35.63 -3.16
N THR A 95 2.06 -35.31 -4.44
CA THR A 95 3.28 -35.26 -5.25
C THR A 95 4.06 -34.00 -4.91
N ALA A 96 5.38 -34.16 -4.70
CA ALA A 96 6.28 -33.05 -4.45
C ALA A 96 6.17 -31.99 -5.57
N ASP A 97 6.29 -30.71 -5.20
CA ASP A 97 6.27 -29.55 -6.09
C ASP A 97 4.99 -29.34 -6.92
N VAL A 98 3.94 -30.11 -6.65
CA VAL A 98 2.63 -29.93 -7.26
C VAL A 98 1.69 -29.23 -6.29
N VAL A 99 1.01 -28.20 -6.78
CA VAL A 99 -0.06 -27.50 -6.05
C VAL A 99 -1.40 -28.12 -6.46
N ARG A 100 -2.15 -28.63 -5.48
CA ARG A 100 -3.48 -29.22 -5.70
C ARG A 100 -4.53 -28.14 -5.95
N PHE A 101 -4.47 -27.08 -5.15
CA PHE A 101 -5.44 -26.00 -5.16
C PHE A 101 -4.76 -24.71 -4.75
N ALA A 102 -5.09 -23.63 -5.44
CA ALA A 102 -4.60 -22.30 -5.12
C ALA A 102 -5.66 -21.26 -5.42
N ARG A 103 -5.77 -20.27 -4.54
CA ARG A 103 -6.78 -19.23 -4.58
C ARG A 103 -6.24 -17.95 -3.98
N VAL A 104 -6.60 -16.83 -4.59
CA VAL A 104 -6.39 -15.49 -4.04
C VAL A 104 -7.76 -14.95 -3.65
N GLY A 105 -7.90 -14.55 -2.39
CA GLY A 105 -9.14 -14.06 -1.80
C GLY A 105 -9.04 -12.60 -1.40
N PHE A 106 -10.20 -11.96 -1.29
CA PHE A 106 -10.39 -10.60 -0.78
C PHE A 106 -11.64 -10.56 0.09
N SER A 107 -11.51 -10.04 1.31
CA SER A 107 -12.62 -9.81 2.24
C SER A 107 -13.40 -8.56 1.86
N THR A 108 -14.07 -8.61 0.70
CA THR A 108 -14.78 -7.49 0.09
C THR A 108 -16.30 -7.76 0.07
N PRO A 109 -17.05 -7.28 1.08
CA PRO A 109 -18.51 -7.39 1.11
C PRO A 109 -19.19 -6.76 -0.11
N ARG A 110 -20.43 -7.16 -0.40
CA ARG A 110 -21.21 -6.65 -1.56
C ARG A 110 -21.35 -5.14 -1.59
N GLU A 111 -21.49 -4.51 -0.43
CA GLU A 111 -21.64 -3.07 -0.23
C GLU A 111 -20.30 -2.36 -0.01
N ASP A 112 -19.18 -3.07 -0.14
CA ASP A 112 -17.87 -2.49 0.08
C ASP A 112 -17.54 -1.41 -0.96
N ARG A 113 -17.02 -0.30 -0.47
CA ARG A 113 -16.67 0.90 -1.24
C ARG A 113 -15.64 0.64 -2.35
N ALA A 114 -14.84 -0.42 -2.26
CA ALA A 114 -13.78 -0.76 -3.19
C ALA A 114 -14.18 -1.87 -4.17
N ARG A 115 -15.35 -2.50 -3.98
CA ARG A 115 -15.76 -3.68 -4.74
C ARG A 115 -15.82 -3.45 -6.25
N GLU A 116 -16.41 -2.35 -6.69
CA GLU A 116 -16.50 -2.01 -8.12
C GLU A 116 -15.10 -1.86 -8.75
N ARG A 117 -14.20 -1.16 -8.05
CA ARG A 117 -12.81 -0.97 -8.49
C ARG A 117 -12.05 -2.29 -8.50
N LEU A 118 -12.21 -3.14 -7.48
CA LEU A 118 -11.62 -4.47 -7.42
C LEU A 118 -12.03 -5.31 -8.64
N MET A 119 -13.33 -5.38 -8.92
CA MET A 119 -13.85 -6.12 -10.08
C MET A 119 -13.27 -5.59 -11.38
N GLY A 120 -13.29 -4.26 -11.59
CA GLY A 120 -12.76 -3.63 -12.81
C GLY A 120 -11.26 -3.87 -13.02
N VAL A 121 -10.46 -3.78 -11.95
CA VAL A 121 -9.02 -4.08 -12.03
C VAL A 121 -8.78 -5.56 -12.30
N MET A 122 -9.52 -6.45 -11.62
CA MET A 122 -9.36 -7.90 -11.77
C MET A 122 -9.69 -8.38 -13.19
N THR A 123 -10.68 -7.81 -13.86
CA THR A 123 -10.98 -8.11 -15.28
C THR A 123 -9.79 -7.85 -16.21
N ASN A 124 -8.92 -6.88 -15.88
CA ASN A 124 -7.72 -6.58 -16.66
C ASN A 124 -6.49 -7.40 -16.22
N VAL A 125 -6.57 -8.09 -15.07
CA VAL A 125 -5.47 -8.89 -14.52
C VAL A 125 -5.62 -10.36 -14.88
N ILE A 126 -6.85 -10.89 -14.89
CA ILE A 126 -7.10 -12.31 -15.11
C ILE A 126 -8.45 -12.58 -15.80
N ASP A 127 -8.44 -13.46 -16.79
CA ASP A 127 -9.63 -14.00 -17.46
C ASP A 127 -10.22 -15.19 -16.66
N VAL A 128 -10.64 -14.91 -15.43
CA VAL A 128 -11.31 -15.85 -14.54
C VAL A 128 -12.35 -15.10 -13.72
N GLU A 129 -13.58 -15.61 -13.73
CA GLU A 129 -14.66 -15.08 -12.88
C GLU A 129 -14.40 -15.35 -11.38
N PRO A 130 -14.68 -14.40 -10.49
CA PRO A 130 -14.60 -14.65 -9.06
C PRO A 130 -15.67 -15.61 -8.58
N THR A 131 -15.32 -16.37 -7.55
CA THR A 131 -16.27 -17.10 -6.71
C THR A 131 -16.58 -16.24 -5.48
N GLU A 132 -17.85 -15.89 -5.31
CA GLU A 132 -18.36 -15.23 -4.10
C GLU A 132 -18.74 -16.25 -3.04
N ARG A 133 -18.32 -16.02 -1.80
CA ARG A 133 -18.74 -16.84 -0.65
C ARG A 133 -20.23 -16.62 -0.39
N ALA A 134 -20.93 -17.66 0.07
CA ALA A 134 -22.39 -17.63 0.24
C ALA A 134 -22.92 -16.51 1.16
N ASP A 135 -22.09 -16.03 2.10
CA ASP A 135 -22.45 -14.93 3.00
C ASP A 135 -22.29 -13.53 2.36
N GLY A 136 -21.68 -13.43 1.17
CA GLY A 136 -21.47 -12.18 0.45
C GLY A 136 -20.33 -11.31 0.98
N TYR A 137 -19.47 -11.84 1.86
CA TYR A 137 -18.37 -11.09 2.50
C TYR A 137 -16.99 -11.33 1.89
N HIS A 138 -16.87 -12.29 0.97
CA HIS A 138 -15.57 -12.70 0.41
C HIS A 138 -15.67 -13.03 -1.07
N LEU A 139 -14.75 -12.48 -1.84
CA LEU A 139 -14.54 -12.77 -3.26
C LEU A 139 -13.22 -13.50 -3.43
N SER A 140 -13.18 -14.46 -4.35
CA SER A 140 -11.97 -15.25 -4.56
C SER A 140 -11.78 -15.73 -5.98
N TRP A 141 -10.53 -15.74 -6.45
CA TRP A 141 -10.13 -16.21 -7.77
C TRP A 141 -9.35 -17.51 -7.63
N ASN A 142 -9.91 -18.59 -8.16
CA ASN A 142 -9.29 -19.92 -8.17
C ASN A 142 -8.26 -20.00 -9.29
N SER A 143 -7.06 -19.48 -9.04
CA SER A 143 -5.96 -19.48 -10.00
C SER A 143 -4.62 -19.75 -9.31
N LYS A 144 -3.98 -20.84 -9.73
CA LYS A 144 -2.60 -21.18 -9.32
C LYS A 144 -1.62 -20.12 -9.82
N GLU A 145 -1.79 -19.67 -11.05
CA GLU A 145 -0.95 -18.66 -11.67
C GLU A 145 -0.98 -17.35 -10.87
N LEU A 146 -2.19 -16.87 -10.52
CA LEU A 146 -2.34 -15.64 -9.75
C LEU A 146 -1.74 -15.75 -8.34
N ALA A 147 -1.97 -16.88 -7.64
CA ALA A 147 -1.41 -17.08 -6.31
C ALA A 147 0.13 -17.14 -6.32
N GLU A 148 0.72 -17.81 -7.32
CA GLU A 148 2.17 -17.85 -7.52
C GLU A 148 2.72 -16.46 -7.87
N PHE A 149 2.04 -15.72 -8.73
CA PHE A 149 2.41 -14.34 -9.10
C PHE A 149 2.52 -13.43 -7.87
N PHE A 150 1.50 -13.41 -7.00
CA PHE A 150 1.55 -12.63 -5.77
C PHE A 150 2.76 -13.02 -4.91
N LYS A 151 2.95 -14.33 -4.69
CA LYS A 151 4.03 -14.85 -3.85
C LYS A 151 5.43 -14.53 -4.39
N LEU A 152 5.65 -14.71 -5.69
CA LEU A 152 6.93 -14.41 -6.36
C LEU A 152 7.28 -12.92 -6.23
N ASN A 153 6.30 -12.04 -6.41
CA ASN A 153 6.51 -10.60 -6.28
C ASN A 153 6.54 -10.11 -4.80
N GLY A 154 6.60 -11.03 -3.83
CA GLY A 154 6.79 -10.73 -2.41
C GLY A 154 5.50 -10.52 -1.61
N PHE A 155 4.33 -10.75 -2.20
CA PHE A 155 3.04 -10.64 -1.53
C PHE A 155 2.58 -12.01 -1.01
N GLY A 156 2.78 -12.21 0.29
CA GLY A 156 2.39 -13.43 0.97
C GLY A 156 2.31 -13.22 2.49
N GLY A 157 2.12 -14.34 3.20
CA GLY A 157 2.00 -14.33 4.65
C GLY A 157 0.58 -14.08 5.16
N LYS A 158 0.45 -14.04 6.49
CA LYS A 158 -0.81 -13.83 7.20
C LYS A 158 -0.94 -12.37 7.62
N ALA A 159 -2.10 -11.94 8.10
CA ALA A 159 -2.34 -10.56 8.54
C ALA A 159 -1.21 -9.98 9.43
N ALA A 160 -0.68 -10.76 10.38
CA ALA A 160 0.40 -10.34 11.27
C ALA A 160 1.82 -10.38 10.67
N THR A 161 2.01 -10.97 9.49
CA THR A 161 3.33 -11.17 8.88
C THR A 161 3.48 -10.55 7.49
N LYS A 162 2.41 -10.03 6.88
CA LYS A 162 2.47 -9.27 5.62
C LYS A 162 3.46 -8.11 5.75
N ARG A 163 4.23 -7.85 4.68
CA ARG A 163 5.24 -6.78 4.57
C ARG A 163 5.15 -6.16 3.18
N VAL A 164 5.67 -4.95 3.03
CA VAL A 164 5.81 -4.33 1.71
C VAL A 164 7.12 -4.84 1.07
N PRO A 165 7.09 -5.38 -0.16
CA PRO A 165 8.32 -5.79 -0.86
C PRO A 165 9.26 -4.62 -1.14
N LEU A 166 10.57 -4.80 -0.97
CA LEU A 166 11.57 -3.72 -1.08
C LEU A 166 11.53 -2.97 -2.41
N TRP A 167 11.19 -3.64 -3.51
CA TRP A 167 11.13 -3.02 -4.83
C TRP A 167 10.06 -1.92 -4.93
N VAL A 168 9.04 -1.94 -4.07
CA VAL A 168 7.95 -0.94 -4.05
C VAL A 168 8.46 0.46 -3.71
N TRP A 169 9.59 0.61 -3.01
CA TRP A 169 10.16 1.94 -2.75
C TRP A 169 10.75 2.60 -4.00
N SER A 170 11.06 1.83 -5.04
CA SER A 170 11.76 2.28 -6.25
C SER A 170 10.87 2.46 -7.47
N ILE A 171 9.57 2.17 -7.37
CA ILE A 171 8.60 2.38 -8.45
C ILE A 171 8.17 3.85 -8.56
N PRO A 172 7.52 4.27 -9.66
CA PRO A 172 7.08 5.65 -9.86
C PRO A 172 6.21 6.17 -8.72
N GLU A 173 6.17 7.48 -8.54
CA GLU A 173 5.34 8.14 -7.54
C GLU A 173 3.87 7.73 -7.66
N SER A 174 3.30 7.73 -8.87
CA SER A 174 1.90 7.33 -9.13
C SER A 174 1.60 5.91 -8.62
N GLN A 175 2.56 4.99 -8.80
CA GLN A 175 2.43 3.59 -8.43
C GLN A 175 2.53 3.39 -6.91
N ARG A 176 3.41 4.14 -6.23
CA ARG A 176 3.47 4.14 -4.75
C ARG A 176 2.21 4.75 -4.14
N LEU A 177 1.69 5.82 -4.73
CA LEU A 177 0.42 6.42 -4.35
C LEU A 177 -0.73 5.42 -4.54
N ALA A 178 -0.76 4.73 -5.68
CA ALA A 178 -1.77 3.72 -5.98
C ALA A 178 -1.74 2.56 -5.01
N PHE A 179 -0.55 2.06 -4.67
CA PHE A 179 -0.37 1.01 -3.66
C PHE A 179 -0.94 1.41 -2.30
N ILE A 180 -0.56 2.60 -1.79
CA ILE A 180 -1.09 3.08 -0.51
C ILE A 180 -2.60 3.36 -0.61
N ALA A 181 -3.10 3.86 -1.74
CA ALA A 181 -4.52 4.07 -1.98
C ALA A 181 -5.32 2.75 -1.92
N GLY A 182 -4.78 1.67 -2.49
CA GLY A 182 -5.35 0.33 -2.36
C GLY A 182 -5.47 -0.10 -0.91
N TYR A 183 -4.41 0.09 -0.12
CA TYR A 183 -4.46 -0.26 1.29
C TYR A 183 -5.42 0.64 2.10
N LEU A 184 -5.54 1.91 1.72
CA LEU A 184 -6.54 2.84 2.28
C LEU A 184 -7.98 2.43 1.96
N ASP A 185 -8.23 1.92 0.76
CA ASP A 185 -9.56 1.44 0.36
C ASP A 185 -9.95 0.14 1.05
N ALA A 186 -8.97 -0.69 1.44
CA ALA A 186 -9.17 -1.84 2.31
C ALA A 186 -9.42 -1.39 3.77
N ASP A 187 -8.34 -1.11 4.51
CA ASP A 187 -8.37 -0.91 5.97
C ASP A 187 -8.35 0.58 6.41
N GLY A 188 -8.36 1.51 5.46
CA GLY A 188 -8.21 2.93 5.75
C GLY A 188 -9.52 3.70 5.94
N PHE A 189 -9.44 4.83 6.62
CA PHE A 189 -10.56 5.79 6.65
C PHE A 189 -10.06 7.23 6.61
N ALA A 190 -10.91 8.12 6.08
CA ALA A 190 -10.65 9.55 6.01
C ALA A 190 -11.59 10.32 6.95
N ASN A 191 -11.04 11.35 7.60
CA ASN A 191 -11.77 12.36 8.35
C ASN A 191 -11.19 13.76 8.08
N GLU A 192 -11.72 14.78 8.76
CA GLU A 192 -11.31 16.19 8.62
C GLU A 192 -9.83 16.46 8.94
N TYR A 193 -9.14 15.53 9.62
CA TYR A 193 -7.73 15.62 10.00
C TYR A 193 -6.79 14.89 9.03
N GLY A 194 -7.31 14.01 8.16
CA GLY A 194 -6.52 13.27 7.19
C GLY A 194 -6.92 11.80 7.04
N PHE A 195 -5.96 11.03 6.54
CA PHE A 195 -6.06 9.58 6.35
C PHE A 195 -5.57 8.83 7.58
N HIS A 196 -6.22 7.71 7.86
CA HIS A 196 -5.90 6.81 8.96
C HIS A 196 -5.97 5.37 8.48
N ILE A 197 -5.03 4.54 8.90
CA ILE A 197 -5.01 3.09 8.66
C ILE A 197 -4.86 2.39 10.00
N ARG A 198 -5.67 1.36 10.25
CA ARG A 198 -5.56 0.53 11.46
C ARG A 198 -5.09 -0.87 11.09
N SER A 199 -4.17 -1.41 11.89
CA SER A 199 -3.69 -2.77 11.70
C SER A 199 -3.19 -3.35 13.02
N ALA A 200 -3.27 -4.68 13.15
CA ALA A 200 -2.57 -5.42 14.21
C ALA A 200 -1.08 -5.64 13.89
N ASN A 201 -0.67 -5.41 12.64
CA ASN A 201 0.70 -5.59 12.18
C ASN A 201 1.45 -4.25 12.21
N ARG A 202 2.17 -3.99 13.31
CA ARG A 202 2.96 -2.76 13.49
C ARG A 202 4.03 -2.60 12.41
N SER A 203 4.74 -3.68 12.07
CA SER A 203 5.83 -3.66 11.09
C SER A 203 5.34 -3.27 9.70
N LEU A 204 4.14 -3.71 9.31
CA LEU A 204 3.52 -3.26 8.05
C LEU A 204 3.21 -1.77 8.08
N LEU A 205 2.68 -1.22 9.18
CA LEU A 205 2.43 0.22 9.28
C LEU A 205 3.73 1.03 9.27
N GLU A 206 4.83 0.48 9.80
CA GLU A 206 6.16 1.09 9.69
C GLU A 206 6.66 1.11 8.25
N ASP A 207 6.45 0.03 7.47
CA ASP A 207 6.75 0.01 6.03
C ASP A 207 5.94 1.08 5.28
N ILE A 208 4.63 1.18 5.55
CA ILE A 208 3.76 2.20 4.92
C ILE A 208 4.19 3.61 5.34
N ALA A 209 4.56 3.82 6.61
CA ALA A 209 5.10 5.11 7.07
C ALA A 209 6.39 5.48 6.33
N SER A 210 7.30 4.52 6.15
CA SER A 210 8.53 4.70 5.37
C SER A 210 8.23 5.02 3.90
N LEU A 211 7.27 4.31 3.29
CA LEU A 211 6.87 4.57 1.91
C LEU A 211 6.26 5.98 1.76
N LEU A 212 5.45 6.44 2.70
CA LEU A 212 4.92 7.81 2.73
C LEU A 212 6.02 8.88 2.81
N VAL A 213 7.12 8.61 3.51
CA VAL A 213 8.28 9.52 3.55
C VAL A 213 8.87 9.74 2.16
N THR A 214 8.92 8.70 1.32
CA THR A 214 9.38 8.82 -0.08
C THR A 214 8.50 9.74 -0.93
N LEU A 215 7.26 9.95 -0.51
CA LEU A 215 6.27 10.82 -1.16
C LEU A 215 6.23 12.24 -0.55
N GLY A 216 7.12 12.56 0.40
CA GLY A 216 7.09 13.83 1.14
C GLY A 216 5.91 13.94 2.12
N ILE A 217 5.39 12.80 2.59
CA ILE A 217 4.25 12.74 3.52
C ILE A 217 4.72 12.18 4.86
N THR A 218 4.75 13.03 5.87
CA THR A 218 5.04 12.59 7.23
C THR A 218 3.81 11.92 7.84
N ALA A 219 3.99 10.68 8.29
CA ALA A 219 2.98 9.94 9.02
C ALA A 219 3.28 9.90 10.52
N ARG A 220 2.24 9.69 11.33
CA ARG A 220 2.34 9.45 12.78
C ARG A 220 1.81 8.08 13.08
N LEU A 221 2.64 7.22 13.66
CA LEU A 221 2.26 5.90 14.12
C LEU A 221 1.88 5.97 15.61
N HIS A 222 0.66 5.55 15.92
CA HIS A 222 0.11 5.49 17.26
C HIS A 222 -0.06 4.03 17.68
N THR A 223 0.23 3.74 18.94
CA THR A 223 -0.15 2.45 19.56
C THR A 223 -1.45 2.68 20.32
N GLU A 224 -2.56 2.07 19.89
CA GLU A 224 -3.82 2.15 20.63
C GLU A 224 -3.77 1.22 21.85
N PHE A 225 -3.27 -0.01 21.67
CA PHE A 225 -2.92 -0.94 22.74
C PHE A 225 -1.95 -2.00 22.20
N SER A 226 -0.99 -2.41 23.03
CA SER A 226 0.02 -3.42 22.70
C SER A 226 -0.23 -4.78 23.35
N GLU A 227 -0.99 -4.81 24.44
CA GLU A 227 -1.24 -6.04 25.19
C GLU A 227 -2.56 -6.68 24.77
N PRO A 228 -2.61 -8.03 24.70
CA PRO A 228 -3.84 -8.73 24.39
C PRO A 228 -4.94 -8.42 25.40
N ARG A 229 -6.11 -8.02 24.91
CA ARG A 229 -7.28 -7.75 25.74
C ARG A 229 -8.53 -8.44 25.22
N LYS A 230 -9.41 -8.82 26.13
CA LYS A 230 -10.73 -9.35 25.76
C LYS A 230 -11.60 -8.20 25.25
N VAL A 231 -12.18 -8.37 24.08
CA VAL A 231 -13.13 -7.45 23.47
C VAL A 231 -14.37 -8.21 23.05
N LYS A 232 -15.51 -7.53 23.05
CA LYS A 232 -16.77 -8.09 22.57
C LYS A 232 -17.08 -7.49 21.21
N ILE A 233 -16.99 -8.29 20.15
CA ILE A 233 -17.28 -7.88 18.78
C ILE A 233 -18.56 -8.61 18.35
N LEU A 234 -19.60 -7.85 18.02
CA LEU A 234 -20.91 -8.39 17.60
C LEU A 234 -21.47 -9.45 18.57
N GLY A 235 -21.26 -9.26 19.88
CA GLY A 235 -21.75 -10.19 20.90
C GLY A 235 -20.78 -11.32 21.26
N VAL A 236 -19.73 -11.54 20.48
CA VAL A 236 -18.75 -12.62 20.67
C VAL A 236 -17.53 -12.11 21.42
N GLU A 237 -17.14 -12.80 22.49
CA GLU A 237 -15.88 -12.52 23.18
C GLU A 237 -14.70 -13.03 22.34
N CYS A 238 -13.75 -12.14 22.08
CA CYS A 238 -12.53 -12.45 21.35
C CYS A 238 -11.33 -11.74 21.99
N VAL A 239 -10.13 -12.25 21.69
CA VAL A 239 -8.87 -11.67 22.17
C VAL A 239 -8.30 -10.80 21.06
N ALA A 240 -8.14 -9.51 21.32
CA ALA A 240 -7.46 -8.59 20.43
C ALA A 240 -6.00 -8.47 20.85
N HIS A 241 -5.07 -8.95 20.03
CA HIS A 241 -3.63 -9.08 20.37
C HIS A 241 -2.84 -7.76 20.33
N GLY A 242 -3.38 -6.72 19.70
CA GLY A 242 -2.76 -5.39 19.61
C GLY A 242 -3.39 -4.59 18.47
N ALA A 243 -3.43 -3.26 18.60
CA ALA A 243 -3.91 -2.38 17.55
C ALA A 243 -3.04 -1.13 17.44
N TYR A 244 -2.66 -0.84 16.21
CA TYR A 244 -1.84 0.30 15.84
C TYR A 244 -2.59 1.13 14.80
N ARG A 245 -2.37 2.44 14.83
CA ARG A 245 -2.99 3.37 13.90
C ARG A 245 -1.94 4.26 13.27
N LEU A 246 -1.85 4.23 11.95
CA LEU A 246 -1.06 5.17 11.19
C LEU A 246 -1.96 6.33 10.75
N SER A 247 -1.56 7.57 11.01
CA SER A 247 -2.31 8.77 10.59
C SER A 247 -1.42 9.72 9.81
N PHE A 248 -1.91 10.25 8.70
CA PHE A 248 -1.18 11.21 7.87
C PHE A 248 -2.12 12.22 7.21
N ARG A 249 -1.56 13.33 6.74
CA ARG A 249 -2.35 14.41 6.13
C ARG A 249 -3.09 13.91 4.88
N LEU A 250 -4.25 14.50 4.61
CA LEU A 250 -4.90 14.32 3.32
C LEU A 250 -4.01 14.94 2.23
N ASP A 251 -3.66 14.13 1.23
CA ASP A 251 -2.90 14.57 0.06
C ASP A 251 -3.75 14.26 -1.18
N GLU A 252 -4.01 15.29 -1.98
CA GLU A 252 -4.89 15.18 -3.15
C GLU A 252 -4.33 14.23 -4.21
N ARG A 253 -3.01 13.97 -4.20
CA ARG A 253 -2.37 12.99 -5.09
C ARG A 253 -2.90 11.56 -4.92
N PHE A 254 -3.54 11.22 -3.79
CA PHE A 254 -4.20 9.92 -3.63
C PHE A 254 -5.55 9.82 -4.35
N LEU A 255 -6.24 10.94 -4.57
CA LEU A 255 -7.62 10.95 -5.07
C LEU A 255 -7.79 10.21 -6.42
N PRO A 256 -6.88 10.35 -7.41
CA PRO A 256 -7.02 9.61 -8.67
C PRO A 256 -6.99 8.08 -8.50
N HIS A 257 -6.39 7.57 -7.44
CA HIS A 257 -6.18 6.14 -7.23
C HIS A 257 -7.16 5.50 -6.25
N LEU A 258 -7.87 6.30 -5.45
CA LEU A 258 -8.88 5.82 -4.50
C LEU A 258 -10.18 5.43 -5.20
N SER A 259 -10.98 4.61 -4.54
CA SER A 259 -12.33 4.27 -5.01
C SER A 259 -13.23 5.51 -5.11
N SER A 260 -14.21 5.45 -6.00
CA SER A 260 -15.21 6.52 -6.22
C SER A 260 -15.91 6.91 -4.92
N ALA A 261 -16.34 5.92 -4.14
CA ALA A 261 -16.99 6.12 -2.85
C ALA A 261 -16.07 6.78 -1.80
N THR A 262 -14.79 6.39 -1.72
CA THR A 262 -13.82 7.04 -0.83
C THR A 262 -13.61 8.50 -1.24
N ASN A 263 -13.48 8.77 -2.54
CA ASN A 263 -13.34 10.12 -3.09
C ASN A 263 -14.54 11.01 -2.78
N GLU A 264 -15.76 10.51 -2.93
CA GLU A 264 -16.97 11.26 -2.57
C GLU A 264 -17.02 11.61 -1.09
N LYS A 265 -16.66 10.66 -0.23
CA LYS A 265 -16.62 10.88 1.23
C LYS A 265 -15.62 11.98 1.60
N ILE A 266 -14.45 11.98 0.97
CA ILE A 266 -13.44 13.02 1.15
C ILE A 266 -13.97 14.38 0.69
N ARG A 267 -14.56 14.47 -0.50
CA ARG A 267 -15.08 15.75 -1.04
C ARG A 267 -16.17 16.37 -0.15
N ARG A 268 -16.98 15.54 0.52
CA ARG A 268 -18.01 16.01 1.48
C ARG A 268 -17.40 16.55 2.77
N GLN A 269 -16.29 15.98 3.21
CA GLN A 269 -15.58 16.43 4.41
C GLN A 269 -14.71 17.62 4.03
N LYS A 270 -15.09 18.86 4.38
CA LYS A 270 -14.22 20.05 4.19
C LYS A 270 -12.92 19.82 4.98
N PRO A 271 -11.82 19.38 4.36
CA PRO A 271 -10.65 19.01 5.12
C PRO A 271 -10.05 20.29 5.71
N ARG A 272 -9.53 20.21 6.94
CA ARG A 272 -8.80 21.35 7.50
C ARG A 272 -7.59 21.61 6.60
N GLN A 273 -7.61 22.73 5.88
CA GLN A 273 -6.41 23.23 5.22
C GLN A 273 -5.41 23.59 6.30
N ASN A 274 -4.34 22.81 6.43
CA ASN A 274 -3.20 23.23 7.23
C ASN A 274 -2.64 24.51 6.59
N GLN A 275 -2.54 25.57 7.39
CA GLN A 275 -1.92 26.81 6.93
C GLN A 275 -0.47 26.54 6.54
N MET A 276 -0.18 26.67 5.24
CA MET A 276 1.16 26.47 4.72
C MET A 276 2.10 27.52 5.30
N ARG A 277 3.20 27.09 5.90
CA ARG A 277 4.22 28.01 6.41
C ARG A 277 5.13 28.46 5.27
N ARG A 278 4.63 29.37 4.44
CA ARG A 278 5.33 29.91 3.26
C ARG A 278 5.92 31.30 3.47
N THR A 279 5.51 31.97 4.55
CA THR A 279 5.98 33.33 4.86
C THR A 279 7.30 33.28 5.62
N VAL A 280 8.33 33.90 5.06
CA VAL A 280 9.67 33.94 5.69
C VAL A 280 9.68 34.94 6.84
N GLY A 281 9.68 34.45 8.09
CA GLY A 281 9.75 35.28 9.29
C GLY A 281 8.60 36.30 9.38
N ARG A 282 8.92 37.58 9.59
CA ARG A 282 7.97 38.71 9.56
C ARG A 282 8.01 39.47 8.22
N SER A 283 8.52 38.86 7.15
CA SER A 283 8.65 39.51 5.84
C SER A 283 7.35 39.39 5.03
N THR A 284 7.28 40.14 3.93
CA THR A 284 6.24 39.99 2.89
C THR A 284 6.60 38.94 1.85
N LEU A 285 7.69 38.18 2.05
CA LEU A 285 8.17 37.19 1.10
C LEU A 285 7.46 35.86 1.37
N THR A 286 6.67 35.44 0.39
CA THR A 286 5.95 34.17 0.37
C THR A 286 6.63 33.25 -0.63
N LEU A 287 7.05 32.08 -0.19
CA LEU A 287 7.66 31.07 -1.05
C LEU A 287 6.62 30.42 -2.00
N GLY A 288 7.10 29.75 -3.05
CA GLY A 288 6.26 28.96 -3.96
C GLY A 288 5.48 27.84 -3.27
N GLU A 289 4.58 27.18 -3.99
CA GLU A 289 3.76 26.08 -3.44
C GLU A 289 4.54 24.78 -3.25
N ASP A 290 5.67 24.66 -3.94
CA ASP A 290 6.51 23.48 -3.97
C ASP A 290 7.44 23.36 -2.76
N VAL A 291 7.44 24.38 -1.89
CA VAL A 291 8.32 24.43 -0.71
C VAL A 291 7.57 24.84 0.54
N GLU A 292 8.02 24.36 1.69
CA GLU A 292 7.48 24.72 3.00
C GLU A 292 8.60 25.03 4.00
N ILE A 293 8.34 25.97 4.91
CA ILE A 293 9.23 26.29 6.03
C ILE A 293 8.88 25.38 7.20
N VAL A 294 9.76 24.43 7.50
CA VAL A 294 9.59 23.47 8.58
C VAL A 294 10.53 23.83 9.74
N LYS A 295 10.06 23.64 10.98
CA LYS A 295 10.92 23.76 12.16
C LYS A 295 11.82 22.52 12.22
N VAL A 296 13.11 22.73 12.39
CA VAL A 296 14.09 21.64 12.49
C VAL A 296 14.49 21.49 13.95
N GLU A 297 14.56 20.25 14.41
CA GLU A 297 15.22 19.89 15.66
C GLU A 297 16.54 19.21 15.27
N VAL A 298 17.65 19.83 15.67
CA VAL A 298 18.98 19.28 15.42
C VAL A 298 19.37 18.47 16.65
N SER A 299 19.57 17.17 16.48
CA SER A 299 20.05 16.30 17.55
C SER A 299 21.51 16.60 17.88
N GLU A 300 21.93 16.27 19.10
CA GLU A 300 23.35 16.31 19.44
C GLU A 300 24.17 15.40 18.49
N PRO A 301 25.42 15.76 18.16
CA PRO A 301 26.28 14.94 17.33
C PRO A 301 26.42 13.55 17.95
N THR A 302 26.17 12.51 17.16
CA THR A 302 26.51 11.14 17.58
C THR A 302 28.02 10.96 17.38
N GLU A 303 28.75 10.68 18.45
CA GLU A 303 30.20 10.36 18.41
C GLU A 303 30.50 9.09 17.60
#